data_AF-A0A3G4W8S0-F1
#
_entry.id   AF-A0A3G4W8S0-F1
#
_cell.length_a   1.000
_cell.length_b   1.000
_cell.length_c   1.000
_cell.angle_alpha   90.00
_cell.angle_beta   90.00
_cell.angle_gamma   90.00
#
_symmetry.space_group_name_H-M   'P 1'
#
loop_
_entity.id
_entity.type
_entity.pdbx_description
1 polymer ?
#
loop_
_entity_poly.entity_id
_entity_poly.type
_entity_poly.pdbx_seq_one_letter_code
_entity_poly.pdbx_strand_id
1 'polypeptide(L)'
;MCLTGLEYFSTLGYQPGIAFLAAGLLSPLATIAAVAVTIAARRAGERGWTIGFGIISAVFIYTTAVNVVERPDGVKIGACFIGGIMALSLLSRLARVFELRVTDVELDDMAQRFIRDTANRTIRFIANEPDNRDRAEYREKVEQIRADNDIPAGDDVIFVEVTVLDASEFESGMRVRGEVLHERYRVLTLESSSIPNALAALLLHVRDETGQRPHIYFEWTEGNPMANFFRFFLFGQGEVAPVTREVIREAEPDRTRRPHIRAG
;
A
#
# COMPACT_ATOMS: atom_id res chain seq x y z
N MET A 1 55.14 -43.85 30.13
CA MET A 1 53.72 -44.13 30.47
C MET A 1 52.89 -42.90 30.83
N CYS A 2 53.43 -41.65 30.83
CA CYS A 2 52.63 -40.45 31.16
C CYS A 2 52.25 -39.57 29.96
N LEU A 3 52.79 -39.82 28.77
CA LEU A 3 52.51 -39.02 27.56
C LEU A 3 51.25 -39.48 26.80
N THR A 4 50.91 -40.76 26.83
CA THR A 4 49.71 -41.30 26.17
C THR A 4 48.40 -40.99 26.91
N GLY A 5 48.46 -40.70 28.21
CA GLY A 5 47.28 -40.32 29.00
C GLY A 5 46.86 -38.85 28.83
N LEU A 6 47.81 -37.95 28.55
CA LEU A 6 47.55 -36.52 28.38
C LEU A 6 46.94 -36.20 27.01
N GLU A 7 47.35 -36.94 25.97
CA GLU A 7 46.74 -36.85 24.64
C GLU A 7 45.29 -37.37 24.65
N TYR A 8 45.02 -38.50 25.30
CA TYR A 8 43.66 -39.05 25.41
C TYR A 8 42.68 -38.11 26.14
N PHE A 9 43.12 -37.48 27.24
CA PHE A 9 42.29 -36.54 28.01
C PHE A 9 42.03 -35.23 27.26
N SER A 10 43.00 -34.78 26.45
CA SER A 10 42.85 -33.59 25.60
C SER A 10 41.89 -33.86 24.43
N THR A 11 41.91 -35.06 23.83
CA THR A 11 40.97 -35.43 22.75
C THR A 11 39.54 -35.60 23.26
N LEU A 12 39.35 -36.20 24.44
CA LEU A 12 38.02 -36.36 25.09
C LEU A 12 37.43 -35.06 25.64
N GLY A 13 38.23 -34.05 25.98
CA GLY A 13 37.75 -32.74 26.40
C GLY A 13 37.44 -31.78 25.23
N TYR A 14 38.17 -31.91 24.12
CA TYR A 14 38.04 -31.01 22.97
C TYR A 14 36.93 -31.45 21.99
N GLN A 15 36.73 -32.76 21.80
CA GLN A 15 35.66 -33.29 20.96
C GLN A 15 34.23 -32.89 21.39
N PRO A 16 33.84 -32.95 22.68
CA PRO A 16 32.51 -32.51 23.10
C PRO A 16 32.34 -30.99 22.99
N GLY A 17 33.40 -30.19 23.13
CA GLY A 17 33.36 -28.73 22.95
C GLY A 17 33.14 -28.31 21.48
N ILE A 18 33.84 -28.96 20.54
CA ILE A 18 33.59 -28.78 19.10
C ILE A 18 32.21 -29.31 18.73
N ALA A 19 31.79 -30.46 19.28
CA ALA A 19 30.46 -31.00 19.05
C ALA A 19 29.36 -30.10 19.62
N PHE A 20 29.57 -29.42 20.74
CA PHE A 20 28.62 -28.46 21.32
C PHE A 20 28.53 -27.16 20.49
N LEU A 21 29.66 -26.65 20.00
CA LEU A 21 29.69 -25.51 19.08
C LEU A 21 29.05 -25.85 17.71
N ALA A 22 29.38 -27.01 17.15
CA ALA A 22 28.83 -27.50 15.90
C ALA A 22 27.35 -27.88 16.04
N ALA A 23 26.95 -28.51 17.15
CA ALA A 23 25.55 -28.81 17.45
C ALA A 23 24.75 -27.53 17.69
N GLY A 24 25.30 -26.51 18.35
CA GLY A 24 24.68 -25.20 18.49
C GLY A 24 24.39 -24.57 17.11
N LEU A 25 25.39 -24.54 16.23
CA LEU A 25 25.30 -23.95 14.89
C LEU A 25 24.41 -24.77 13.91
N LEU A 26 24.41 -26.10 14.03
CA LEU A 26 23.63 -27.01 13.18
C LEU A 26 22.25 -27.35 13.76
N SER A 27 21.97 -27.05 15.03
CA SER A 27 20.69 -27.36 15.69
C SER A 27 19.47 -26.77 14.99
N PRO A 28 19.49 -25.55 14.40
CA PRO A 28 18.34 -25.03 13.67
C PRO A 28 18.05 -25.85 12.40
N LEU A 29 19.09 -26.28 11.69
CA LEU A 29 18.97 -27.12 10.48
C LEU A 29 18.47 -28.53 10.83
N ALA A 30 19.00 -29.11 11.91
CA ALA A 30 18.55 -30.41 12.41
C ALA A 30 17.08 -30.37 12.87
N THR A 31 16.64 -29.27 13.48
CA THR A 31 15.24 -29.06 13.90
C THR A 31 14.31 -28.99 12.68
N ILE A 32 14.69 -28.24 11.64
CA ILE A 32 13.91 -28.16 10.39
C ILE A 32 13.81 -29.53 9.72
N ALA A 33 14.91 -30.28 9.65
CA ALA A 33 14.93 -31.63 9.08
C ALA A 33 14.07 -32.60 9.91
N ALA A 34 14.17 -32.57 11.25
CA ALA A 34 13.37 -33.40 12.14
C ALA A 34 11.86 -33.11 12.00
N VAL A 35 11.47 -31.84 11.92
CA VAL A 35 10.07 -31.44 11.70
C VAL A 35 9.57 -31.88 10.32
N ALA A 36 10.38 -31.69 9.26
CA ALA A 36 10.04 -32.12 7.91
C ALA A 36 9.86 -33.65 7.82
N VAL A 37 10.75 -34.42 8.45
CA VAL A 37 10.66 -35.88 8.55
C VAL A 37 9.44 -36.31 9.36
N THR A 38 9.10 -35.60 10.44
CA THR A 38 7.90 -35.88 11.24
C THR A 38 6.62 -35.66 10.43
N ILE A 39 6.56 -34.59 9.62
CA ILE A 39 5.44 -34.30 8.73
C ILE A 39 5.34 -35.34 7.60
N ALA A 40 6.47 -35.75 7.03
CA ALA A 40 6.53 -36.80 6.01
C ALA A 40 6.09 -38.17 6.55
N ALA A 41 6.55 -38.55 7.74
CA ALA A 41 6.16 -39.79 8.42
C ALA A 41 4.65 -39.80 8.77
N ARG A 42 4.10 -38.64 9.17
CA ARG A 42 2.66 -38.48 9.42
C ARG A 42 1.82 -38.62 8.14
N ARG A 43 2.34 -38.16 6.99
CA ARG A 43 1.70 -38.37 5.67
C ARG A 43 1.75 -39.83 5.20
N ALA A 44 2.74 -40.61 5.64
CA ALA A 44 2.91 -42.02 5.27
C ALA A 44 2.05 -43.00 6.11
N GLY A 45 1.30 -42.54 7.11
CA GLY A 45 0.34 -43.37 7.87
C GLY A 45 0.93 -44.24 8.99
N GLU A 46 2.26 -44.20 9.19
CA GLU A 46 3.00 -44.98 10.18
C GLU A 46 2.93 -44.35 11.58
N ARG A 47 1.88 -44.72 12.35
CA ARG A 47 1.59 -44.12 13.68
C ARG A 47 2.71 -44.29 14.71
N GLY A 48 3.45 -45.41 14.68
CA GLY A 48 4.55 -45.68 15.63
C GLY A 48 5.76 -44.76 15.40
N TRP A 49 6.22 -44.65 14.15
CA TRP A 49 7.35 -43.80 13.78
C TRP A 49 7.04 -42.31 13.92
N THR A 50 5.78 -41.91 13.72
CA THR A 50 5.34 -40.52 13.93
C THR A 50 5.51 -40.07 15.38
N ILE A 51 5.25 -40.94 16.37
CA ILE A 51 5.43 -40.63 17.79
C ILE A 51 6.93 -40.52 18.12
N GLY A 52 7.75 -41.45 17.62
CA GLY A 52 9.21 -41.41 17.80
C GLY A 52 9.84 -40.14 17.23
N PHE A 53 9.52 -39.79 15.98
CA PHE A 53 10.00 -38.55 15.36
C PHE A 53 9.43 -37.29 16.01
N GLY A 54 8.20 -37.34 16.54
CA GLY A 54 7.61 -36.26 17.32
C GLY A 54 8.38 -35.95 18.60
N ILE A 55 8.81 -36.98 19.36
CA ILE A 55 9.63 -36.80 20.57
C ILE A 55 11.00 -36.24 20.21
N ILE A 56 11.64 -36.76 19.16
CA ILE A 56 12.94 -36.27 18.69
C ILE A 56 12.83 -34.79 18.27
N SER A 57 11.80 -34.43 17.49
CA SER A 57 11.53 -33.03 17.14
C SER A 57 11.33 -32.15 18.37
N ALA A 58 10.59 -32.60 19.38
CA ALA A 58 10.36 -31.84 20.61
C ALA A 58 11.68 -31.58 21.37
N VAL A 59 12.57 -32.58 21.46
CA VAL A 59 13.89 -32.43 22.07
C VAL A 59 14.77 -31.44 21.30
N PHE A 60 14.76 -31.50 19.97
CA PHE A 60 15.49 -30.55 19.14
C PHE A 60 14.96 -29.12 19.27
N ILE A 61 13.63 -28.95 19.26
CA ILE A 61 13.00 -27.64 19.50
C ILE A 61 13.39 -27.08 20.86
N TYR A 62 13.33 -27.90 21.92
CA TYR A 62 13.73 -27.50 23.26
C TYR A 62 15.21 -27.08 23.31
N THR A 63 16.08 -27.89 22.72
CA THR A 63 17.53 -27.61 22.68
C THR A 63 17.83 -26.33 21.91
N THR A 64 17.19 -26.11 20.76
CA THR A 64 17.33 -24.87 19.98
C THR A 64 16.78 -23.67 20.74
N ALA A 65 15.67 -23.80 21.46
CA ALA A 65 15.12 -22.71 22.28
C ALA A 65 16.08 -22.30 23.40
N VAL A 66 16.65 -23.28 24.12
CA VAL A 66 17.65 -23.01 25.16
C VAL A 66 18.89 -22.36 24.56
N ASN A 67 19.41 -22.88 23.45
CA ASN A 67 20.58 -22.29 22.75
C ASN A 67 20.33 -20.84 22.31
N VAL A 68 19.12 -20.53 21.84
CA VAL A 68 18.72 -19.17 21.44
C VAL A 68 18.66 -18.23 22.64
N VAL A 69 18.14 -18.69 23.78
CA VAL A 69 18.03 -17.89 25.01
C VAL A 69 19.41 -17.66 25.65
N GLU A 70 20.28 -18.67 25.63
CA GLU A 70 21.58 -18.64 26.29
C GLU A 70 22.62 -17.80 25.53
N ARG A 71 22.50 -17.69 24.20
CA ARG A 71 23.32 -16.80 23.35
C ARG A 71 22.44 -15.93 22.44
N PRO A 72 21.86 -14.83 22.95
CA PRO A 72 20.92 -14.00 22.20
C PRO A 72 21.58 -13.11 21.13
N ASP A 73 22.91 -13.06 21.05
CA ASP A 73 23.62 -12.12 20.17
C ASP A 73 23.29 -12.34 18.69
N GLY A 74 23.20 -13.60 18.25
CA GLY A 74 22.81 -13.94 16.88
C GLY A 74 21.35 -13.57 16.57
N VAL A 75 20.43 -13.79 17.52
CA VAL A 75 19.00 -13.48 17.36
C VAL A 75 18.76 -11.97 17.32
N LYS A 76 19.48 -11.19 18.14
CA LYS A 76 19.42 -9.72 18.10
C LYS A 76 19.89 -9.16 16.76
N ILE A 77 21.00 -9.66 16.22
CA ILE A 77 21.51 -9.26 14.91
C ILE A 77 20.52 -9.64 13.81
N GLY A 78 19.99 -10.87 13.83
CA GLY A 78 19.00 -11.33 12.86
C GLY A 78 17.70 -10.53 12.90
N ALA A 79 17.17 -10.24 14.10
CA ALA A 79 15.98 -9.43 14.29
C ALA A 79 16.18 -7.98 13.80
N CYS A 80 17.35 -7.39 14.05
CA CYS A 80 17.70 -6.07 13.53
C CYS A 80 17.75 -6.07 12.00
N PHE A 81 18.30 -7.12 11.38
CA PHE A 81 18.38 -7.23 9.93
C PHE A 81 17.01 -7.43 9.29
N ILE A 82 16.17 -8.30 9.86
CA ILE A 82 14.78 -8.51 9.42
C ILE A 82 13.99 -7.20 9.58
N GLY A 83 14.11 -6.52 10.72
CA GLY A 83 13.49 -5.23 10.95
C GLY A 83 13.94 -4.17 9.93
N GLY A 84 15.24 -4.13 9.63
CA GLY A 84 15.81 -3.25 8.61
C GLY A 84 15.27 -3.53 7.21
N ILE A 85 15.22 -4.81 6.78
CA ILE A 85 14.65 -5.20 5.49
C ILE A 85 13.16 -4.84 5.44
N MET A 86 12.40 -5.16 6.49
CA MET A 86 10.97 -4.83 6.56
C MET A 86 10.76 -3.32 6.48
N ALA A 87 11.54 -2.52 7.21
CA ALA A 87 11.46 -1.06 7.18
C ALA A 87 11.81 -0.51 5.80
N LEU A 88 12.92 -0.95 5.20
CA LEU A 88 13.31 -0.54 3.86
C LEU A 88 12.27 -0.94 2.81
N SER A 89 11.69 -2.14 2.92
CA SER A 89 10.64 -2.63 2.03
C SER A 89 9.36 -1.81 2.18
N LEU A 90 8.99 -1.45 3.41
CA LEU A 90 7.83 -0.61 3.68
C LEU A 90 8.04 0.81 3.15
N LEU A 91 9.20 1.41 3.41
CA LEU A 91 9.55 2.74 2.90
C LEU A 91 9.57 2.77 1.37
N SER A 92 10.17 1.77 0.73
CA SER A 92 10.16 1.63 -0.72
C SER A 92 8.74 1.47 -1.27
N ARG A 93 7.89 0.68 -0.59
CA ARG A 93 6.48 0.51 -0.96
C ARG A 93 5.73 1.83 -0.89
N LEU A 94 5.88 2.59 0.21
CA LEU A 94 5.23 3.88 0.39
C LEU A 94 5.70 4.90 -0.65
N ALA A 95 7.00 5.00 -0.90
CA ALA A 95 7.56 5.90 -1.91
C ALA A 95 6.93 5.62 -3.29
N ARG A 96 6.78 4.34 -3.65
CA ARG A 96 6.20 3.91 -4.93
C ARG A 96 4.69 4.16 -5.07
N VAL A 97 4.00 4.57 -4.00
CA VAL A 97 2.57 4.96 -4.05
C VAL A 97 2.42 6.40 -4.56
N PHE A 98 3.38 7.28 -4.25
CA PHE A 98 3.36 8.69 -4.63
C PHE A 98 3.83 8.94 -6.07
N GLU A 99 4.41 7.94 -6.73
CA GLU A 99 4.76 7.98 -8.15
C GLU A 99 3.50 7.98 -9.02
N LEU A 100 3.36 8.99 -9.90
CA LEU A 100 2.29 9.04 -10.89
C LEU A 100 2.52 7.97 -11.97
N ARG A 101 1.78 6.85 -11.88
CA ARG A 101 1.92 5.72 -12.81
C ARG A 101 1.11 5.85 -14.09
N VAL A 102 0.24 6.86 -14.17
CA VAL A 102 -0.60 7.09 -15.35
C VAL A 102 0.25 7.84 -16.37
N THR A 103 0.64 7.14 -17.43
CA THR A 103 1.51 7.68 -18.49
C THR A 103 0.71 8.48 -19.52
N ASP A 104 -0.51 8.05 -19.81
CA ASP A 104 -1.37 8.67 -20.82
C ASP A 104 -2.82 8.73 -20.32
N VAL A 105 -3.48 9.85 -20.62
CA VAL A 105 -4.88 10.11 -20.24
C VAL A 105 -5.66 10.33 -21.53
N GLU A 106 -6.60 9.43 -21.81
CA GLU A 106 -7.46 9.49 -22.98
C GLU A 106 -8.83 10.05 -22.56
N LEU A 107 -9.14 11.27 -23.00
CA LEU A 107 -10.45 11.89 -22.82
C LEU A 107 -11.36 11.49 -23.98
N ASP A 108 -12.57 11.01 -23.68
CA ASP A 108 -13.59 10.82 -24.72
C ASP A 108 -14.10 12.16 -25.29
N ASP A 109 -14.87 12.09 -26.39
CA ASP A 109 -15.38 13.29 -27.06
C ASP A 109 -16.23 14.18 -26.14
N MET A 110 -16.95 13.60 -25.17
CA MET A 110 -17.82 14.34 -24.26
C MET A 110 -17.03 15.03 -23.15
N ALA A 111 -16.06 14.33 -22.55
CA ALA A 111 -15.12 14.83 -21.57
C ALA A 111 -14.28 15.97 -22.15
N GLN A 112 -13.76 15.80 -23.37
CA GLN A 112 -13.04 16.87 -24.07
C GLN A 112 -13.91 18.11 -24.28
N ARG A 113 -15.20 17.95 -24.59
CA ARG A 113 -16.13 19.08 -24.72
C ARG A 113 -16.32 19.78 -23.38
N PHE A 114 -16.56 19.05 -22.29
CA PHE A 114 -16.72 19.66 -20.96
C PHE A 114 -15.50 20.48 -20.54
N ILE A 115 -14.30 19.97 -20.81
CA ILE A 115 -13.04 20.65 -20.50
C ILE A 115 -12.88 21.89 -21.38
N ARG A 116 -13.06 21.76 -22.71
CA ARG A 116 -12.93 22.89 -23.64
C ARG A 116 -13.95 24.01 -23.40
N ASP A 117 -15.20 23.66 -23.08
CA ASP A 117 -16.25 24.63 -22.75
C ASP A 117 -15.89 25.46 -21.51
N THR A 118 -15.19 24.84 -20.57
CA THR A 118 -14.78 25.47 -19.31
C THR A 118 -13.38 26.10 -19.41
N ALA A 119 -12.62 25.85 -20.46
CA ALA A 119 -11.23 26.30 -20.62
C ALA A 119 -11.06 27.82 -20.73
N ASN A 120 -12.14 28.58 -20.96
CA ASN A 120 -12.12 30.06 -20.92
C ASN A 120 -12.40 30.62 -19.52
N ARG A 121 -12.75 29.76 -18.56
CA ARG A 121 -13.13 30.10 -17.18
C ARG A 121 -12.27 29.28 -16.21
N THR A 122 -12.44 29.52 -14.90
CA THR A 122 -11.80 28.68 -13.88
C THR A 122 -12.43 27.28 -13.91
N ILE A 123 -11.61 26.28 -14.24
CA ILE A 123 -12.02 24.87 -14.26
C ILE A 123 -12.17 24.38 -12.81
N ARG A 124 -13.38 23.94 -12.44
CA ARG A 124 -13.71 23.47 -11.09
C ARG A 124 -14.22 22.03 -11.12
N PHE A 125 -13.51 21.15 -10.43
CA PHE A 125 -13.85 19.76 -10.25
C PHE A 125 -14.34 19.49 -8.84
N ILE A 126 -15.36 18.66 -8.69
CA ILE A 126 -15.84 18.16 -7.40
C ILE A 126 -15.58 16.66 -7.37
N ALA A 127 -14.76 16.21 -6.43
CA ALA A 127 -14.55 14.77 -6.23
C ALA A 127 -15.83 14.18 -5.62
N ASN A 128 -16.43 13.19 -6.31
CA ASN A 128 -17.62 12.50 -5.84
C ASN A 128 -17.35 11.01 -5.66
N GLU A 129 -17.78 10.49 -4.51
CA GLU A 129 -17.91 9.05 -4.29
C GLU A 129 -19.38 8.71 -4.56
N PRO A 130 -19.69 7.92 -5.60
CA PRO A 130 -21.07 7.69 -6.00
C PRO A 130 -21.79 6.80 -4.98
N ASP A 131 -22.80 7.33 -4.30
CA ASP A 131 -23.69 6.56 -3.44
C ASP A 131 -24.87 5.98 -4.24
N ASN A 132 -26.02 6.66 -4.23
CA ASN A 132 -27.22 6.24 -4.97
C ASN A 132 -27.27 6.86 -6.38
N ARG A 133 -26.35 7.78 -6.70
CA ARG A 133 -26.28 8.56 -7.94
C ARG A 133 -27.61 9.25 -8.27
N ASP A 134 -28.35 9.68 -7.25
CA ASP A 134 -29.64 10.32 -7.41
C ASP A 134 -29.51 11.85 -7.57
N ARG A 135 -30.59 12.51 -8.03
CA ARG A 135 -30.55 13.95 -8.30
C ARG A 135 -30.37 14.79 -7.03
N ALA A 136 -30.78 14.28 -5.87
CA ALA A 136 -30.70 14.99 -4.61
C ALA A 136 -29.26 15.04 -4.11
N GLU A 137 -28.55 13.91 -4.16
CA GLU A 137 -27.12 13.77 -3.85
C GLU A 137 -26.29 14.83 -4.60
N TYR A 138 -26.39 14.89 -5.93
CA TYR A 138 -25.63 15.87 -6.72
C TYR A 138 -26.04 17.33 -6.40
N ARG A 139 -27.32 17.59 -6.10
CA ARG A 139 -27.78 18.95 -5.78
C ARG A 139 -27.21 19.40 -4.44
N GLU A 140 -27.36 18.58 -3.40
CA GLU A 140 -26.92 18.86 -2.04
C GLU A 140 -25.41 19.05 -2.00
N LYS A 141 -24.66 18.20 -2.72
CA LYS A 141 -23.21 18.32 -2.83
C LYS A 141 -22.75 19.61 -3.50
N VAL A 142 -23.41 20.03 -4.59
CA VAL A 142 -23.11 21.34 -5.21
C VAL A 142 -23.43 22.49 -4.27
N GLU A 143 -24.58 22.44 -3.58
CA GLU A 143 -25.00 23.49 -2.65
C GLU A 143 -24.03 23.62 -1.48
N GLN A 144 -23.61 22.50 -0.88
CA GLN A 144 -22.62 22.46 0.20
C GLN A 144 -21.27 23.03 -0.25
N ILE A 145 -20.68 22.51 -1.34
CA ILE A 145 -19.38 22.97 -1.83
C ILE A 145 -19.42 24.45 -2.23
N ARG A 146 -20.53 24.93 -2.80
CA ARG A 146 -20.70 26.36 -3.13
C ARG A 146 -20.78 27.23 -1.88
N ALA A 147 -21.49 26.78 -0.84
CA ALA A 147 -21.60 27.49 0.44
C ALA A 147 -20.25 27.55 1.17
N ASP A 148 -19.51 26.44 1.21
CA ASP A 148 -18.26 26.35 1.97
C ASP A 148 -17.08 27.08 1.29
N ASN A 149 -17.14 27.28 -0.03
CA ASN A 149 -16.02 27.82 -0.82
C ASN A 149 -16.35 29.13 -1.56
N ASP A 150 -17.47 29.78 -1.24
CA ASP A 150 -17.94 31.03 -1.86
C ASP A 150 -17.95 30.98 -3.40
N ILE A 151 -18.39 29.87 -3.99
CA ILE A 151 -18.40 29.69 -5.45
C ILE A 151 -19.65 30.37 -6.04
N PRO A 152 -19.52 31.29 -7.01
CA PRO A 152 -20.66 31.95 -7.64
C PRO A 152 -21.62 30.96 -8.30
N ALA A 153 -22.93 31.22 -8.21
CA ALA A 153 -23.94 30.30 -8.73
C ALA A 153 -23.90 30.10 -10.26
N GLY A 154 -23.34 31.07 -10.99
CA GLY A 154 -23.18 31.04 -12.44
C GLY A 154 -21.94 30.30 -12.94
N ASP A 155 -21.10 29.83 -12.01
CA ASP A 155 -19.88 29.14 -12.37
C ASP A 155 -20.12 27.64 -12.54
N ASP A 156 -19.61 27.11 -13.66
CA ASP A 156 -19.72 25.71 -14.02
C ASP A 156 -18.85 24.84 -13.10
N VAL A 157 -19.41 23.70 -12.69
CA VAL A 157 -18.71 22.67 -11.92
C VAL A 157 -18.85 21.34 -12.65
N ILE A 158 -17.78 20.54 -12.60
CA ILE A 158 -17.74 19.21 -13.21
C ILE A 158 -17.47 18.21 -12.10
N PHE A 159 -18.30 17.18 -11.98
CA PHE A 159 -18.06 16.10 -11.04
C PHE A 159 -17.00 15.15 -11.57
N VAL A 160 -16.21 14.57 -10.67
CA VAL A 160 -15.21 13.56 -11.01
C VAL A 160 -15.45 12.36 -10.12
N GLU A 161 -15.72 11.21 -10.75
CA GLU A 161 -15.99 9.95 -10.10
C GLU A 161 -14.93 8.94 -10.51
N VAL A 162 -14.30 8.31 -9.51
CA VAL A 162 -13.22 7.35 -9.73
C VAL A 162 -13.66 5.97 -9.27
N THR A 163 -13.70 5.02 -10.19
CA THR A 163 -13.95 3.62 -9.89
C THR A 163 -12.62 2.90 -9.66
N VAL A 164 -12.46 2.27 -8.50
CA VAL A 164 -11.23 1.52 -8.17
C VAL A 164 -11.30 0.13 -8.79
N LEU A 165 -10.44 -0.13 -9.78
CA LEU A 165 -10.28 -1.46 -10.37
C LEU A 165 -9.22 -2.26 -9.62
N ASP A 166 -9.43 -3.58 -9.55
CA ASP A 166 -8.47 -4.50 -8.93
C ASP A 166 -7.14 -4.49 -9.72
N ALA A 167 -6.01 -4.51 -9.01
CA ALA A 167 -4.67 -4.21 -9.52
C ALA A 167 -4.10 -5.23 -10.54
N SER A 168 -4.94 -6.15 -11.02
CA SER A 168 -4.56 -7.27 -11.88
C SER A 168 -4.78 -7.02 -13.37
N GLU A 169 -5.57 -5.99 -13.76
CA GLU A 169 -5.64 -5.51 -15.14
C GLU A 169 -4.72 -4.29 -15.33
N PHE A 170 -3.52 -4.56 -15.83
CA PHE A 170 -2.58 -3.53 -16.26
C PHE A 170 -3.05 -2.90 -17.58
N GLU A 171 -3.97 -1.93 -17.54
CA GLU A 171 -4.06 -0.92 -18.60
C GLU A 171 -3.13 0.25 -18.27
N SER A 172 -2.21 0.54 -19.18
CA SER A 172 -1.21 1.61 -19.05
C SER A 172 -1.76 3.01 -19.30
N GLY A 173 -3.03 3.13 -19.67
CA GLY A 173 -3.72 4.39 -19.95
C GLY A 173 -4.94 4.56 -19.06
N MET A 174 -5.23 5.79 -18.66
CA MET A 174 -6.44 6.14 -17.92
C MET A 174 -7.46 6.74 -18.88
N ARG A 175 -8.57 6.04 -19.10
CA ARG A 175 -9.67 6.57 -19.91
C ARG A 175 -10.62 7.36 -19.04
N VAL A 176 -11.01 8.53 -19.53
CA VAL A 176 -11.93 9.44 -18.86
C VAL A 176 -13.15 9.62 -19.76
N ARG A 177 -14.30 9.21 -19.25
CA ARG A 177 -15.58 9.31 -19.96
C ARG A 177 -16.41 10.47 -19.43
N GLY A 178 -17.00 11.24 -20.33
CA GLY A 178 -17.94 12.30 -19.99
C GLY A 178 -19.38 11.77 -20.02
N GLU A 179 -20.13 12.01 -18.96
CA GLU A 179 -21.55 11.69 -18.86
C GLU A 179 -22.34 12.91 -18.37
N VAL A 180 -23.58 13.07 -18.85
CA VAL A 180 -24.53 14.05 -18.31
C VAL A 180 -25.58 13.32 -17.49
N LEU A 181 -25.53 13.47 -16.17
CA LEU A 181 -26.51 12.89 -15.27
C LEU A 181 -27.65 13.87 -14.97
N HIS A 182 -28.86 13.33 -14.84
CA HIS A 182 -30.08 14.07 -14.52
C HIS A 182 -30.31 15.30 -15.42
N GLU A 183 -29.89 15.20 -16.69
CA GLU A 183 -29.99 16.23 -17.74
C GLU A 183 -29.23 17.55 -17.44
N ARG A 184 -28.46 17.63 -16.35
CA ARG A 184 -27.84 18.89 -15.89
C ARG A 184 -26.41 18.75 -15.39
N TYR A 185 -26.06 17.64 -14.74
CA TYR A 185 -24.77 17.50 -14.08
C TYR A 185 -23.76 16.88 -15.03
N ARG A 186 -22.65 17.61 -15.26
CA ARG A 186 -21.51 17.10 -16.03
C ARG A 186 -20.66 16.25 -15.11
N VAL A 187 -20.45 14.99 -15.46
CA VAL A 187 -19.69 14.02 -14.68
C VAL A 187 -18.58 13.45 -15.56
N LEU A 188 -17.36 13.41 -15.03
CA LEU A 188 -16.24 12.69 -15.58
C LEU A 188 -16.05 11.41 -14.79
N THR A 189 -16.28 10.27 -15.41
CA THR A 189 -16.07 8.95 -14.82
C THR A 189 -14.75 8.39 -15.33
N LEU A 190 -13.92 7.88 -14.42
CA LEU A 190 -12.63 7.30 -14.76
C LEU A 190 -12.32 6.08 -13.88
N GLU A 191 -11.53 5.18 -14.43
CA GLU A 191 -11.19 3.90 -13.79
C GLU A 191 -9.69 3.89 -13.46
N SER A 192 -9.33 3.50 -12.23
CA SER A 192 -7.93 3.47 -11.82
C SER A 192 -7.69 2.54 -10.63
N SER A 193 -6.44 2.13 -10.41
CA SER A 193 -6.05 1.36 -9.22
C SER A 193 -5.90 2.23 -7.95
N SER A 194 -5.88 3.55 -8.09
CA SER A 194 -5.68 4.49 -6.99
C SER A 194 -6.41 5.81 -7.26
N ILE A 195 -7.40 6.14 -6.42
CA ILE A 195 -8.17 7.40 -6.53
C ILE A 195 -7.24 8.62 -6.55
N PRO A 196 -6.27 8.76 -5.61
CA PRO A 196 -5.39 9.92 -5.61
C PRO A 196 -4.58 10.10 -6.91
N ASN A 197 -4.07 9.00 -7.46
CA ASN A 197 -3.26 9.02 -8.68
C ASN A 197 -4.10 9.38 -9.90
N ALA A 198 -5.33 8.87 -9.95
CA ALA A 198 -6.25 9.14 -11.04
C ALA A 198 -6.67 10.62 -11.08
N LEU A 199 -7.00 11.18 -9.91
CA LEU A 199 -7.31 12.60 -9.78
C LEU A 199 -6.09 13.48 -10.11
N ALA A 200 -4.90 13.12 -9.63
CA ALA A 200 -3.68 13.85 -9.94
C ALA A 200 -3.37 13.84 -11.44
N ALA A 201 -3.50 12.68 -12.10
CA ALA A 201 -3.31 12.52 -13.54
C ALA A 201 -4.29 13.37 -14.33
N LEU A 202 -5.58 13.33 -13.99
CA LEU A 202 -6.61 14.13 -14.63
C LEU A 202 -6.32 15.62 -14.51
N LEU A 203 -5.98 16.10 -13.31
CA LEU A 203 -5.72 17.52 -13.06
C LEU A 203 -4.49 18.03 -13.80
N LEU A 204 -3.42 17.23 -13.86
CA LEU A 204 -2.21 17.57 -14.61
C LEU A 204 -2.48 17.56 -16.13
N HIS A 205 -3.21 16.56 -16.62
CA HIS A 205 -3.58 16.47 -18.03
C HIS A 205 -4.45 17.65 -18.48
N VAL A 206 -5.51 17.97 -17.73
CA VAL A 206 -6.39 19.11 -18.01
C VAL A 206 -5.61 20.42 -17.99
N ARG A 207 -4.66 20.57 -17.06
CA ARG A 207 -3.79 21.74 -17.02
C ARG A 207 -2.92 21.84 -18.26
N ASP A 208 -2.31 20.75 -18.70
CA ASP A 208 -1.41 20.74 -19.83
C ASP A 208 -2.15 20.95 -21.16
N GLU A 209 -3.40 20.48 -21.27
CA GLU A 209 -4.25 20.69 -22.44
C GLU A 209 -4.82 22.12 -22.52
N THR A 210 -5.30 22.67 -21.39
CA THR A 210 -6.00 23.97 -21.36
C THR A 210 -5.10 25.15 -21.03
N GLY A 211 -3.91 24.91 -20.47
CA GLY A 211 -3.03 25.94 -19.90
C GLY A 211 -3.56 26.59 -18.60
N GLN A 212 -4.74 26.20 -18.13
CA GLN A 212 -5.35 26.70 -16.90
C GLN A 212 -5.07 25.79 -15.72
N ARG A 213 -5.11 26.30 -14.49
CA ARG A 213 -4.96 25.47 -13.29
C ARG A 213 -6.33 25.01 -12.82
N PRO A 214 -6.65 23.72 -12.90
CA PRO A 214 -7.91 23.24 -12.37
C PRO A 214 -7.92 23.28 -10.84
N HIS A 215 -9.10 23.55 -10.29
CA HIS A 215 -9.37 23.52 -8.86
C HIS A 215 -10.20 22.28 -8.56
N ILE A 216 -9.76 21.43 -7.63
CA ILE A 216 -10.55 20.29 -7.17
C ILE A 216 -10.99 20.51 -5.72
N TYR A 217 -12.26 20.21 -5.46
CA TYR A 217 -12.89 20.28 -4.15
C TYR A 217 -13.16 18.87 -3.63
N PHE A 218 -12.73 18.62 -2.40
CA PHE A 218 -12.97 17.36 -1.68
C PHE A 218 -13.93 17.60 -0.52
N GLU A 219 -14.78 16.63 -0.25
CA GLU A 219 -15.66 16.60 0.92
C GLU A 219 -14.93 15.98 2.12
N TRP A 220 -15.04 16.57 3.31
CA TRP A 220 -14.62 15.92 4.55
C TRP A 220 -15.64 14.86 4.93
N THR A 221 -15.21 13.60 5.00
CA THR A 221 -16.02 12.56 5.62
C THR A 221 -16.16 12.90 7.10
N GLU A 222 -17.35 13.30 7.57
CA GLU A 222 -17.64 13.55 8.98
C GLU A 222 -17.43 12.26 9.81
N GLY A 223 -16.23 12.08 10.35
CA GLY A 223 -15.84 10.92 11.15
C GLY A 223 -14.65 11.24 12.06
N ASN A 224 -14.43 10.41 13.09
CA ASN A 224 -13.31 10.60 14.02
C ASN A 224 -11.97 10.53 13.25
N PRO A 225 -11.14 11.60 13.24
CA PRO A 225 -9.89 11.65 12.47
C PRO A 225 -8.95 10.47 12.73
N MET A 226 -8.91 9.97 13.97
CA MET A 226 -8.09 8.81 14.33
C MET A 226 -8.62 7.50 13.73
N ALA A 227 -9.94 7.33 13.66
CA ALA A 227 -10.56 6.14 13.07
C ALA A 227 -10.34 6.09 11.54
N ASN A 228 -10.42 7.23 10.87
CA ASN A 228 -10.12 7.36 9.44
C ASN A 228 -8.63 7.12 9.16
N PHE A 229 -7.73 7.59 10.03
CA PHE A 229 -6.29 7.31 9.93
C PHE A 229 -5.94 5.83 10.17
N PHE A 230 -6.62 5.16 11.12
CA PHE A 230 -6.47 3.71 11.31
C PHE A 230 -7.05 2.90 10.16
N ARG A 231 -8.18 3.34 9.58
CA ARG A 231 -8.75 2.74 8.36
C ARG A 231 -7.83 2.94 7.15
N PHE A 232 -7.15 4.08 7.07
CA PHE A 232 -6.09 4.36 6.11
C PHE A 232 -4.90 3.39 6.25
N PHE A 233 -4.39 3.19 7.47
CA PHE A 233 -3.25 2.29 7.70
C PHE A 233 -3.58 0.81 7.42
N LEU A 234 -4.82 0.40 7.71
CA LEU A 234 -5.26 -1.00 7.59
C LEU A 234 -5.87 -1.35 6.22
N PHE A 235 -6.49 -0.39 5.54
CA PHE A 235 -7.25 -0.60 4.30
C PHE A 235 -6.86 0.32 3.13
N GLY A 236 -5.94 1.28 3.32
CA GLY A 236 -5.47 2.18 2.25
C GLY A 236 -6.48 3.25 1.82
N GLN A 237 -7.60 3.40 2.52
CA GLN A 237 -8.66 4.38 2.24
C GLN A 237 -8.78 5.34 3.44
N GLY A 238 -8.73 6.65 3.19
CA GLY A 238 -9.05 7.61 4.28
C GLY A 238 -8.62 9.05 4.07
N GLU A 239 -7.68 9.35 3.18
CA GLU A 239 -7.19 10.72 3.00
C GLU A 239 -6.83 11.00 1.53
N VAL A 240 -7.84 10.99 0.67
CA VAL A 240 -7.65 11.21 -0.78
C VAL A 240 -7.04 12.59 -1.03
N ALA A 241 -7.56 13.64 -0.41
CA ALA A 241 -7.11 15.01 -0.62
C ALA A 241 -5.60 15.26 -0.36
N PRO A 242 -5.03 14.91 0.82
CA PRO A 242 -3.60 15.13 1.07
C PRO A 242 -2.71 14.19 0.26
N VAL A 243 -3.14 12.96 -0.03
CA VAL A 243 -2.36 12.05 -0.89
C VAL A 243 -2.35 12.57 -2.33
N THR A 244 -3.49 13.02 -2.87
CA THR A 244 -3.55 13.67 -4.20
C THR A 244 -2.63 14.88 -4.24
N ARG A 245 -2.59 15.68 -3.16
CA ARG A 245 -1.68 16.83 -3.06
C ARG A 245 -0.23 16.43 -3.11
N GLU A 246 0.14 15.35 -2.43
CA GLU A 246 1.51 14.86 -2.39
C GLU A 246 1.93 14.27 -3.75
N VAL A 247 1.05 13.50 -4.40
CA VAL A 247 1.29 12.97 -5.77
C VAL A 247 1.49 14.13 -6.77
N ILE A 248 0.66 15.18 -6.71
CA ILE A 248 0.84 16.37 -7.55
C ILE A 248 2.13 17.11 -7.20
N ARG A 249 2.52 17.16 -5.93
CA ARG A 249 3.75 17.82 -5.47
C ARG A 249 5.00 17.14 -6.02
N GLU A 250 5.00 15.81 -6.03
CA GLU A 250 6.10 15.00 -6.57
C GLU A 250 6.16 15.10 -8.11
N ALA A 251 5.01 15.05 -8.78
CA ALA A 251 4.92 15.13 -10.24
C ALA A 251 5.24 16.53 -10.81
N GLU A 252 4.86 17.62 -10.11
CA GLU A 252 5.14 18.99 -10.53
C GLU A 252 5.88 19.76 -9.41
N PRO A 253 7.22 19.91 -9.49
CA PRO A 253 7.99 20.65 -8.50
C PRO A 253 7.67 22.16 -8.44
N ASP A 254 7.22 22.76 -9.54
CA ASP A 254 6.90 24.19 -9.60
C ASP A 254 5.57 24.49 -8.91
N ARG A 255 5.64 25.18 -7.77
CA ARG A 255 4.46 25.58 -6.98
C ARG A 255 3.47 26.44 -7.75
N THR A 256 3.94 27.23 -8.70
CA THR A 256 3.05 28.04 -9.51
C THR A 256 2.23 27.08 -10.37
N ARG A 257 2.83 26.18 -11.15
CA ARG A 257 2.10 25.33 -12.11
C ARG A 257 1.22 24.23 -11.50
N ARG A 258 1.14 24.08 -10.18
CA ARG A 258 0.33 23.05 -9.53
C ARG A 258 -1.17 23.34 -9.62
N PRO A 259 -2.00 22.35 -9.97
CA PRO A 259 -3.43 22.39 -9.70
C PRO A 259 -3.73 22.71 -8.23
N HIS A 260 -4.84 23.41 -7.99
CA HIS A 260 -5.23 23.79 -6.64
C HIS A 260 -6.15 22.73 -6.03
N ILE A 261 -5.73 22.18 -4.90
CA ILE A 261 -6.57 21.30 -4.09
C ILE A 261 -7.15 22.11 -2.94
N ARG A 262 -8.47 22.12 -2.85
CA ARG A 262 -9.21 22.68 -1.73
C ARG A 262 -9.84 21.51 -0.96
N ALA A 263 -9.32 21.29 0.23
CA ALA A 263 -9.98 20.48 1.25
C ALA A 263 -10.67 21.49 2.18
N GLY A 264 -12.00 21.46 2.21
CA GLY A 264 -12.82 22.21 3.16
C GLY A 264 -13.11 21.35 4.36
#